data_AF-K7F1W9-F1
#
_entry.id   AF-K7F1W9-F1
#
_cell.length_a   1.000
_cell.length_b   1.000
_cell.length_c   1.000
_cell.angle_alpha   90.00
_cell.angle_beta   90.00
_cell.angle_gamma   90.00
#
_symmetry.space_group_name_H-M   'P 1'
#
loop_
_entity.id
_entity.type
_entity.pdbx_description
1 polymer ?
#
loop_
_entity_poly.entity_id
_entity_poly.type
_entity_poly.pdbx_seq_one_letter_code
_entity_poly.pdbx_strand_id
1 'polypeptide(L)' 'CPDGWVGYQGQCYFFSEEERNWTASQSYCSSHGASLAGIDGTQEMVRA' A
#
# COMPACT_ATOMS: atom_id res chain seq x y z
N CYS A 1 5.03 2.54 -11.80
CA CYS A 1 4.10 3.07 -10.78
C CYS A 1 4.10 4.59 -10.88
N PRO A 2 3.05 5.28 -10.40
CA PRO A 2 3.05 6.73 -10.33
C PRO A 2 4.23 7.24 -9.49
N ASP A 3 4.62 8.51 -9.65
CA ASP A 3 5.64 9.12 -8.81
C ASP A 3 5.29 9.00 -7.32
N GLY A 4 6.28 8.62 -6.50
CA GLY A 4 6.10 8.39 -5.07
C GLY A 4 5.60 6.98 -4.68
N TRP A 5 5.38 6.09 -5.65
CA TRP A 5 4.97 4.69 -5.39
C TRP A 5 6.14 3.73 -5.59
N VAL A 6 6.20 2.70 -4.75
CA VAL A 6 7.19 1.61 -4.85
C VAL A 6 6.64 0.53 -5.77
N GLY A 7 7.39 0.16 -6.81
CA GLY A 7 7.03 -0.93 -7.71
C GLY A 7 7.67 -2.24 -7.27
N TYR A 8 6.86 -3.29 -7.11
CA TYR A 8 7.34 -4.63 -6.77
C TYR A 8 6.45 -5.71 -7.39
N GLN A 9 7.04 -6.70 -8.06
CA GLN A 9 6.33 -7.81 -8.74
C GLN A 9 5.13 -7.41 -9.63
N GLY A 10 5.22 -6.27 -10.32
CA GLY A 10 4.14 -5.77 -11.18
C GLY A 10 3.00 -5.08 -10.43
N GLN A 11 3.10 -4.98 -9.10
CA GLN A 11 2.22 -4.19 -8.25
C GLN A 11 2.88 -2.86 -7.86
N CYS A 12 2.05 -1.91 -7.42
CA CYS A 12 2.47 -0.59 -6.99
C CYS A 12 1.96 -0.35 -5.57
N TYR A 13 2.87 0.01 -4.67
CA TYR A 13 2.58 0.21 -3.26
C TYR A 13 2.85 1.65 -2.86
N PHE A 14 1.95 2.18 -2.03
CA PHE A 14 2.08 3.50 -1.44
C PHE A 14 2.19 3.38 0.06
N PHE A 15 3.21 4.01 0.64
CA PHE A 15 3.41 4.07 2.07
C PHE A 15 2.89 5.42 2.57
N SER A 16 1.75 5.39 3.25
CA SER A 16 1.19 6.58 3.90
C SER A 16 2.07 6.99 5.07
N GLU A 17 2.48 8.25 5.11
CA GLU A 17 3.20 8.84 6.25
C GLU A 17 2.27 9.09 7.46
N GLU A 18 0.98 9.30 7.19
CA GLU A 18 -0.03 9.48 8.24
C GLU A 18 -0.52 8.14 8.79
N GLU A 19 -0.52 8.01 10.12
CA GLU A 19 -1.11 6.89 10.84
C GLU A 19 -2.64 7.00 10.85
N ARG A 20 -3.31 5.92 10.45
CA ARG A 20 -4.78 5.83 10.44
C ARG A 20 -5.20 4.44 10.90
N ASN A 21 -6.38 4.34 11.50
CA ASN A 21 -6.98 3.03 11.80
C ASN A 21 -7.31 2.29 10.49
N TRP A 22 -7.49 0.97 10.58
CA TRP A 22 -7.67 0.12 9.41
C TRP A 22 -8.78 0.59 8.46
N THR A 23 -9.95 0.95 9.00
CA THR A 23 -11.10 1.40 8.20
C THR A 23 -10.80 2.71 7.50
N ALA A 24 -10.21 3.68 8.20
CA ALA A 24 -9.83 4.97 7.62
C ALA A 24 -8.74 4.82 6.56
N SER A 25 -7.76 3.93 6.78
CA SER A 25 -6.72 3.61 5.79
C SER A 25 -7.31 2.99 4.52
N GLN A 26 -8.25 2.04 4.67
CA GLN A 26 -8.91 1.44 3.51
C GLN A 26 -9.75 2.48 2.75
N SER A 27 -10.52 3.34 3.45
CA SER A 27 -11.27 4.42 2.80
C SER A 27 -10.35 5.41 2.06
N TYR A 28 -9.20 5.75 2.65
CA TYR A 28 -8.18 6.58 2.00
C TYR A 28 -7.63 5.93 0.74
N CYS A 29 -7.16 4.68 0.80
CA CYS A 29 -6.69 3.98 -0.39
C CYS A 29 -7.76 3.95 -1.48
N SER A 30 -9.03 3.67 -1.11
CA SER A 30 -10.15 3.63 -2.05
C SER A 30 -10.45 4.99 -2.69
N SER A 31 -10.33 6.11 -1.96
CA SER A 31 -10.50 7.44 -2.55
C SER A 31 -9.40 7.81 -3.56
N HIS A 32 -8.25 7.13 -3.48
CA HIS A 32 -7.12 7.26 -4.40
C HIS A 32 -7.09 6.17 -5.48
N GLY A 33 -8.18 5.40 -5.65
CA GLY A 33 -8.27 4.35 -6.67
C GLY A 33 -7.43 3.11 -6.38
N ALA A 34 -7.06 2.90 -5.11
CA ALA A 34 -6.26 1.78 -4.63
C ALA A 34 -7.00 0.99 -3.53
N SER A 35 -6.37 -0.09 -3.07
CA SER A 35 -6.81 -0.86 -1.90
C SER A 35 -5.71 -0.87 -0.84
N LEU A 36 -6.08 -1.13 0.41
CA LEU A 36 -5.08 -1.37 1.45
C LEU A 36 -4.16 -2.52 0.99
N ALA A 37 -2.85 -2.36 1.15
CA ALA A 37 -1.90 -3.38 0.70
C ALA A 37 -2.10 -4.68 1.47
N GLY A 38 -2.48 -5.74 0.75
CA GLY A 38 -2.39 -7.11 1.22
C GLY A 38 -0.96 -7.60 1.02
N ILE A 39 -0.44 -8.37 1.97
CA ILE A 39 0.88 -9.01 1.88
C ILE A 39 0.61 -10.50 1.69
N ASP A 40 0.73 -10.97 0.46
CA ASP A 40 0.52 -12.36 0.07
C ASP A 40 1.88 -13.08 -0.06
N GLY A 41 2.39 -13.52 1.10
CA GLY A 41 3.56 -14.39 1.20
C GLY A 41 4.78 -13.76 1.85
N THR A 42 5.73 -14.61 2.22
CA THR A 42 6.92 -14.21 3.00
C THR A 42 7.88 -13.30 2.23
N GLN A 43 7.83 -13.34 0.90
CA GLN A 43 8.71 -12.53 0.04
C GLN A 43 8.28 -11.05 -0.01
N GLU A 44 7.00 -10.75 0.22
CA GLU A 44 6.49 -9.38 0.38
C GLU A 44 6.74 -8.83 1.79
N MET A 45 7.04 -9.70 2.76
CA MET A 45 7.43 -9.33 4.12
C MET A 45 8.92 -8.96 4.24
N VAL A 46 9.52 -8.34 3.22
CA VAL A 46 10.87 -7.79 3.38
C VAL A 46 10.77 -6.52 4.23
N ARG A 47 11.24 -6.62 5.47
CA ARG A 47 11.34 -5.48 6.40
C ARG A 47 12.06 -4.32 5.71
N ALA A 48 11.37 -3.19 5.64
CA ALA A 48 11.99 -1.88 5.43
C ALA A 48 12.93 -1.57 6.61
#